data_AF-A0A917C0X3-F1
#
_entry.id   AF-A0A917C0X3-F1
#
_cell.length_a   1.000
_cell.length_b   1.000
_cell.length_c   1.000
_cell.angle_alpha   90.00
_cell.angle_beta   90.00
_cell.angle_gamma   90.00
#
_symmetry.space_group_name_H-M   'P 1'
#
loop_
_entity.id
_entity.type
_entity.pdbx_description
1 polymer ?
#
loop_
_entity_poly.entity_id
_entity_poly.type
_entity_poly.pdbx_seq_one_letter_code
_entity_poly.pdbx_strand_id
1 'polypeptide(L)'
;MEGLERAQLGYRRVKDREGWIDNPEWPEEYVVFADDVGGGKPVIAVINREGTPVYAAHDAGQAFPIAASLADFVNALSAMISVVYGEFEIFEIGDDDGLYPGFEQRFKEVVEPVLGAEYYEGFWDYFYG
;
A
#
# COMPACT_ATOMS: atom_id res chain seq x y z
N MET A 1 -1.53 21.41 2.63
CA MET A 1 -0.61 21.35 1.47
C MET A 1 0.76 20.86 1.92
N GLU A 2 1.34 21.48 2.95
CA GLU A 2 2.66 21.13 3.52
C GLU A 2 2.84 19.64 3.91
N GLY A 3 1.80 18.98 4.44
CA GLY A 3 1.88 17.55 4.79
C GLY A 3 2.07 16.61 3.60
N LEU A 4 1.40 16.87 2.48
CA LEU A 4 1.51 16.04 1.27
C LEU A 4 2.88 16.21 0.62
N GLU A 5 3.38 17.45 0.56
CA GLU A 5 4.73 17.74 0.03
C GLU A 5 5.81 17.05 0.85
N ARG A 6 5.68 17.03 2.19
CA ARG A 6 6.59 16.32 3.08
C ARG A 6 6.54 14.81 2.91
N ALA A 7 5.37 14.25 2.62
CA ALA A 7 5.22 12.81 2.31
C ALA A 7 5.91 12.40 1.00
N GLN A 8 6.27 13.35 0.13
CA GLN A 8 7.01 13.04 -1.10
C GLN A 8 8.54 13.01 -0.91
N LEU A 9 9.05 13.40 0.27
CA LEU A 9 10.48 13.38 0.57
C LEU A 9 10.98 11.94 0.72
N GLY A 10 12.12 11.64 0.11
CA GLY A 10 12.64 10.27 -0.02
C GLY A 10 12.16 9.55 -1.28
N TYR A 11 11.08 10.01 -1.90
CA TYR A 11 10.50 9.43 -3.12
C TYR A 11 10.66 10.38 -4.31
N ARG A 12 9.65 11.20 -4.60
CA ARG A 12 9.69 12.21 -5.65
C ARG A 12 10.78 13.26 -5.41
N ARG A 13 11.13 13.52 -4.15
CA ARG A 13 12.15 14.49 -3.77
C ARG A 13 13.27 13.78 -3.03
N VAL A 14 14.49 13.83 -3.54
CA VAL A 14 15.67 13.25 -2.88
C VAL A 14 16.63 14.34 -2.42
N LYS A 15 17.41 14.05 -1.38
CA LYS A 15 18.34 15.01 -0.79
C LYS A 15 19.68 14.93 -1.51
N ASP A 16 20.10 16.06 -2.07
CA ASP A 16 21.45 16.28 -2.59
C ASP A 16 22.19 17.32 -1.72
N ARG A 17 23.45 17.63 -2.07
CA ARG A 17 24.33 18.58 -1.37
C ARG A 17 23.72 19.98 -1.26
N GLU A 18 22.93 20.40 -2.24
CA GLU A 18 22.35 21.75 -2.31
C GLU A 18 20.92 21.84 -1.75
N GLY A 19 20.29 20.71 -1.43
CA GLY A 19 18.93 20.67 -0.90
C GLY A 19 18.11 19.52 -1.46
N TRP A 20 16.78 19.66 -1.45
CA TRP A 20 15.85 18.70 -2.03
C TRP A 20 15.67 18.96 -3.52
N ILE A 21 15.96 17.96 -4.33
CA ILE A 21 15.79 17.97 -5.78
C ILE A 21 14.75 16.92 -6.20
N ASP A 22 14.21 17.05 -7.41
CA ASP A 22 13.32 16.02 -7.95
C ASP A 22 14.12 14.75 -8.28
N ASN A 23 13.56 13.59 -7.95
CA ASN A 23 14.15 12.30 -8.19
C ASN A 23 13.89 11.88 -9.65
N PRO A 24 14.92 11.78 -10.51
CA PRO A 24 14.72 11.40 -11.90
C PRO A 24 14.28 9.94 -12.08
N GLU A 25 14.44 9.10 -11.06
CA GLU A 25 14.02 7.69 -11.07
C GLU A 25 12.57 7.51 -10.62
N TRP A 26 11.92 8.57 -10.11
CA TRP A 26 10.54 8.53 -9.64
C TRP A 26 9.59 9.07 -10.72
N PRO A 27 8.60 8.28 -11.19
CA PRO A 27 7.62 8.76 -12.16
C PRO A 27 6.85 9.99 -11.67
N GLU A 28 6.64 10.97 -12.54
CA GLU A 28 6.00 12.24 -12.17
C GLU A 28 4.53 12.06 -11.76
N GLU A 29 3.86 11.08 -12.36
CA GLU A 29 2.48 10.70 -12.06
C GLU A 29 2.31 9.89 -10.77
N TYR A 30 3.39 9.52 -10.09
CA TYR A 30 3.34 8.74 -8.85
C TYR A 30 3.26 9.68 -7.65
N VAL A 31 2.13 9.63 -6.94
CA VAL A 31 1.91 10.41 -5.72
C VAL A 31 1.84 9.47 -4.53
N VAL A 32 2.77 9.60 -3.60
CA VAL A 32 2.71 8.88 -2.32
C VAL A 32 1.63 9.51 -1.46
N PHE A 33 0.66 8.72 -0.99
CA PHE A 33 -0.46 9.21 -0.17
C PHE A 33 -0.60 8.48 1.17
N ALA A 34 0.10 7.36 1.35
CA ALA A 34 0.34 6.74 2.64
C ALA A 34 1.75 6.15 2.66
N ASP A 35 2.33 6.02 3.85
CA ASP A 35 3.66 5.45 4.07
C ASP A 35 3.74 4.94 5.52
N ASP A 36 4.67 4.02 5.78
CA ASP A 36 4.94 3.53 7.13
C ASP A 36 5.75 4.54 7.97
N VAL A 37 5.69 4.39 9.28
CA VAL A 37 6.42 5.24 10.23
C VAL A 37 7.92 4.99 10.09
N GLY A 38 8.62 5.96 9.52
CA GLY A 38 10.05 5.85 9.22
C GLY A 38 10.35 5.84 7.71
N GLY A 39 9.31 5.70 6.89
CA GLY A 39 9.39 5.62 5.44
C GLY A 39 9.80 4.25 4.92
N GLY A 40 9.84 4.12 3.60
CA GLY A 40 10.24 2.90 2.89
C GLY A 40 9.08 2.03 2.46
N LYS A 41 7.83 2.27 2.88
CA LYS A 41 6.68 1.46 2.43
C LYS A 41 5.60 2.38 1.88
N PRO A 42 5.80 2.95 0.68
CA PRO A 42 4.85 3.88 0.12
C PRO A 42 3.64 3.17 -0.48
N VAL A 43 2.46 3.76 -0.27
CA VAL A 43 1.27 3.52 -1.08
C VAL A 43 1.13 4.68 -2.07
N ILE A 44 1.03 4.33 -3.35
CA ILE A 44 1.25 5.23 -4.47
C ILE A 44 -0.01 5.28 -5.34
N ALA A 45 -0.51 6.48 -5.58
CA ALA A 45 -1.58 6.75 -6.53
C ALA A 45 -1.00 7.14 -7.88
N VAL A 46 -1.46 6.50 -8.96
CA VAL A 46 -1.06 6.82 -10.34
C VAL A 46 -2.07 7.79 -10.95
N ILE A 47 -1.77 9.09 -10.92
CA ILE A 47 -2.77 10.15 -11.13
C ILE A 47 -3.08 10.47 -12.60
N ASN A 48 -2.32 9.91 -13.55
CA ASN A 48 -2.52 10.13 -14.99
C ASN A 48 -3.35 9.01 -15.67
N ARG A 49 -3.94 8.10 -14.90
CA ARG A 49 -4.75 6.97 -15.42
C ARG A 49 -6.15 7.00 -14.83
N GLU A 50 -7.12 6.58 -15.64
CA GLU A 50 -8.51 6.42 -15.20
C GLU A 50 -8.60 5.49 -13.99
N GLY A 51 -9.49 5.80 -13.04
CA GLY A 51 -9.61 5.07 -11.78
C GLY A 51 -8.51 5.36 -10.76
N THR A 52 -7.39 5.99 -11.15
CA THR A 52 -6.21 6.21 -10.29
C THR A 52 -5.74 4.89 -9.66
N PRO A 53 -5.16 3.96 -10.45
CA PRO A 53 -4.66 2.69 -9.94
C PRO A 53 -3.69 2.91 -8.78
N VAL A 54 -3.66 1.95 -7.86
CA VAL A 54 -2.84 2.03 -6.65
C VAL A 54 -1.73 0.99 -6.71
N TYR A 55 -0.52 1.44 -6.39
CA TYR A 55 0.69 0.64 -6.32
C TYR A 55 1.27 0.71 -4.91
N ALA A 56 2.10 -0.26 -4.56
CA ALA A 56 2.88 -0.26 -3.33
C ALA A 56 4.32 -0.69 -3.60
N ALA A 57 5.22 -0.46 -2.64
CA ALA A 57 6.58 -0.98 -2.68
C ALA A 57 7.07 -1.34 -1.28
N HIS A 58 8.02 -2.28 -1.21
CA HIS A 58 8.82 -2.55 -0.01
C HIS A 58 10.20 -1.90 -0.16
N ASP A 59 10.56 -1.03 0.76
CA ASP A 59 11.79 -0.23 0.78
C ASP A 59 12.10 0.46 -0.56
N ALA A 60 13.29 0.20 -1.11
CA ALA A 60 13.73 0.67 -2.43
C ALA A 60 13.33 -0.28 -3.58
N GLY A 61 12.37 -1.18 -3.33
CA GLY A 61 11.88 -2.14 -4.30
C GLY A 61 11.08 -1.51 -5.44
N GLN A 62 10.92 -2.26 -6.52
CA GLN A 62 10.06 -1.86 -7.63
C GLN A 62 8.59 -1.82 -7.16
N ALA A 63 7.90 -0.74 -7.46
CA ALA A 63 6.48 -0.64 -7.16
C ALA A 63 5.66 -1.67 -7.94
N PHE A 64 4.71 -2.31 -7.27
CA PHE A 64 3.81 -3.34 -7.81
C PHE A 64 2.34 -2.93 -7.60
N PRO A 65 1.43 -3.37 -8.48
CA PRO A 65 0.02 -2.99 -8.40
C PRO A 65 -0.67 -3.69 -7.22
N ILE A 66 -1.54 -2.95 -6.52
CA ILE A 66 -2.33 -3.46 -5.39
C ILE A 66 -3.84 -3.15 -5.52
N ALA A 67 -4.23 -2.27 -6.45
CA ALA A 67 -5.63 -2.08 -6.85
C ALA A 67 -5.75 -1.44 -8.24
N ALA A 68 -6.81 -1.80 -8.97
CA ALA A 68 -7.13 -1.20 -10.26
C ALA A 68 -7.59 0.27 -10.16
N SER A 69 -8.13 0.67 -9.00
CA SER A 69 -8.59 2.02 -8.74
C SER A 69 -8.39 2.43 -7.27
N LEU A 70 -8.34 3.74 -7.01
CA LEU A 70 -8.26 4.27 -5.65
C LEU A 70 -9.52 3.92 -4.83
N ALA A 71 -10.68 3.83 -5.49
CA ALA A 71 -11.93 3.42 -4.84
C ALA A 71 -11.88 1.96 -4.38
N ASP A 72 -11.39 1.06 -5.23
CA ASP A 72 -11.24 -0.36 -4.88
C ASP A 72 -10.22 -0.55 -3.76
N PHE A 73 -9.11 0.20 -3.79
CA PHE A 73 -8.13 0.20 -2.70
C PHE A 73 -8.77 0.59 -1.35
N VAL A 74 -9.54 1.68 -1.31
CA VAL A 74 -10.19 2.14 -0.06
C VAL A 74 -11.23 1.12 0.42
N ASN A 75 -12.01 0.53 -0.48
CA ASN A 75 -12.98 -0.50 -0.14
C ASN A 75 -12.30 -1.77 0.41
N ALA A 76 -11.20 -2.21 -0.22
CA ALA A 76 -10.41 -3.34 0.23
C ALA A 76 -9.75 -3.08 1.59
N LEU A 77 -9.19 -1.89 1.79
CA LEU A 77 -8.62 -1.46 3.07
C LEU A 77 -9.68 -1.47 4.18
N SER A 78 -10.90 -0.99 3.89
CA SER A 78 -12.02 -1.04 4.84
C SER A 78 -12.46 -2.47 5.16
N ALA A 79 -12.47 -3.36 4.17
CA ALA A 79 -12.80 -4.79 4.37
C ALA A 79 -11.74 -5.48 5.24
N MET A 80 -10.45 -5.24 4.95
CA MET A 80 -9.34 -5.69 5.77
C MET A 80 -9.48 -5.22 7.23
N ILE A 81 -9.68 -3.92 7.46
CA ILE A 81 -9.83 -3.36 8.81
C ILE A 81 -11.00 -4.05 9.54
N SER A 82 -12.10 -4.31 8.83
CA SER A 82 -13.28 -4.96 9.41
C SER A 82 -13.00 -6.40 9.85
N VAL A 83 -12.19 -7.16 9.12
CA VAL A 83 -11.74 -8.49 9.53
C VAL A 83 -10.78 -8.39 10.71
N VAL A 84 -9.71 -7.60 10.57
CA VAL A 84 -8.62 -7.51 11.56
C VAL A 84 -9.09 -7.00 12.92
N TYR A 85 -9.98 -6.01 12.93
CA TYR A 85 -10.44 -5.36 14.17
C TYR A 85 -11.86 -5.77 14.60
N GLY A 86 -12.63 -6.38 13.71
CA GLY A 86 -14.03 -6.75 13.96
C GLY A 86 -14.26 -8.24 14.15
N GLU A 87 -13.45 -9.10 13.53
CA GLU A 87 -13.63 -10.55 13.57
C GLU A 87 -12.51 -11.28 14.31
N PHE A 88 -11.30 -10.70 14.33
CA PHE A 88 -10.14 -11.25 15.02
C PHE A 88 -9.69 -10.34 16.16
N GLU A 89 -9.09 -10.92 17.20
CA GLU A 89 -8.26 -10.14 18.11
C GLU A 89 -6.90 -9.92 17.43
N ILE A 90 -6.43 -8.67 17.37
CA ILE A 90 -5.21 -8.29 16.59
C ILE A 90 -3.99 -9.11 17.02
N PHE A 91 -3.91 -9.50 18.29
CA PHE A 91 -2.81 -10.32 18.83
C PHE A 91 -2.97 -11.82 18.56
N GLU A 92 -4.08 -12.22 17.94
CA GLU A 92 -4.43 -13.60 17.60
C GLU A 92 -4.55 -13.82 16.09
N ILE A 93 -4.01 -12.93 15.24
CA ILE A 93 -4.02 -13.14 13.77
C ILE A 93 -2.85 -14.04 13.31
N GLY A 94 -1.86 -14.24 14.17
CA GLY A 94 -0.69 -15.08 13.94
C GLY A 94 0.22 -15.15 15.16
N ASP A 95 1.24 -15.99 15.09
CA ASP A 95 2.30 -16.13 16.09
C ASP A 95 3.70 -16.12 15.44
N ASP A 96 4.72 -16.53 16.18
CA ASP A 96 6.11 -16.57 15.71
C ASP A 96 6.31 -17.49 14.49
N ASP A 97 5.38 -18.42 14.23
CA ASP A 97 5.41 -19.36 13.10
C ASP A 97 4.59 -18.87 11.89
N GLY A 98 3.90 -17.72 12.00
CA GLY A 98 3.19 -17.04 10.91
C GLY A 98 1.72 -16.77 11.17
N LEU A 99 0.99 -16.39 10.12
CA LEU A 99 -0.44 -16.07 10.21
C LEU A 99 -1.29 -17.33 10.34
N TYR A 100 -2.37 -17.24 11.09
CA TYR A 100 -3.29 -18.37 11.21
C TYR A 100 -4.04 -18.60 9.90
N PRO A 101 -4.14 -19.85 9.41
CA PRO A 101 -4.81 -20.14 8.13
C PRO A 101 -6.26 -19.64 8.06
N GLY A 102 -6.97 -19.62 9.19
CA GLY A 102 -8.33 -19.09 9.27
C GLY A 102 -8.42 -17.58 9.01
N PHE A 103 -7.39 -16.83 9.41
CA PHE A 103 -7.28 -15.40 9.12
C PHE A 103 -7.02 -15.16 7.63
N GLU A 104 -6.02 -15.84 7.05
CA GLU A 104 -5.69 -15.72 5.63
C GLU A 104 -6.89 -16.06 4.74
N GLN A 105 -7.58 -17.17 5.02
CA GLN A 105 -8.77 -17.55 4.27
C GLN A 105 -9.86 -16.47 4.38
N ARG A 106 -10.14 -15.98 5.60
CA ARG A 106 -11.18 -14.98 5.82
C ARG A 106 -10.85 -13.65 5.15
N PHE A 107 -9.59 -13.24 5.22
CA PHE A 107 -9.09 -12.06 4.53
C PHE A 107 -9.30 -12.19 3.03
N LYS A 108 -8.91 -13.33 2.43
CA LYS A 108 -9.09 -13.61 1.01
C LYS A 108 -10.56 -13.52 0.60
N GLU A 109 -11.46 -14.13 1.36
CA GLU A 109 -12.90 -14.15 1.09
C GLU A 109 -13.55 -12.76 1.04
N VAL A 110 -13.01 -11.77 1.77
CA VAL A 110 -13.58 -10.41 1.78
C VAL A 110 -12.84 -9.43 0.90
N VAL A 111 -11.52 -9.59 0.70
CA VAL A 111 -10.68 -8.64 -0.04
C VAL A 111 -10.58 -9.00 -1.51
N GLU A 112 -10.40 -10.27 -1.85
CA GLU A 112 -10.24 -10.71 -3.25
C GLU A 112 -11.45 -10.34 -4.12
N PRO A 113 -12.73 -10.46 -3.68
CA PRO A 113 -13.87 -10.04 -4.51
C PRO A 113 -13.91 -8.54 -4.81
N VAL A 114 -13.26 -7.71 -4.01
CA VAL A 114 -13.19 -6.25 -4.22
C VAL A 114 -12.08 -5.89 -5.21
N LEU A 115 -10.91 -6.52 -5.06
CA LEU A 115 -9.73 -6.19 -5.85
C LEU A 115 -9.61 -7.02 -7.15
N GLY A 116 -10.18 -8.21 -7.16
CA GLY A 116 -9.87 -9.26 -8.13
C GLY A 116 -8.54 -9.96 -7.83
N ALA A 117 -8.41 -11.20 -8.31
CA ALA A 117 -7.23 -12.04 -8.08
C ALA A 117 -5.90 -11.40 -8.56
N GLU A 118 -5.96 -10.57 -9.61
CA GLU A 118 -4.78 -9.88 -10.18
C GLU A 118 -4.11 -8.93 -9.17
N TYR A 119 -4.90 -8.26 -8.33
CA TYR A 119 -4.42 -7.24 -7.40
C TYR A 119 -4.36 -7.76 -5.95
N TYR A 120 -5.11 -8.81 -5.64
CA TYR A 120 -5.16 -9.42 -4.31
C TYR A 120 -3.78 -9.84 -3.81
N GLU A 121 -3.00 -10.55 -4.64
CA GLU A 121 -1.69 -11.08 -4.23
C GLU A 121 -0.72 -9.95 -3.83
N GLY A 122 -0.70 -8.85 -4.60
CA GLY A 122 0.10 -7.67 -4.26
C GLY A 122 -0.41 -6.98 -2.99
N PHE A 123 -1.72 -6.84 -2.84
CA PHE A 123 -2.30 -6.26 -1.63
C PHE A 123 -1.97 -7.08 -0.38
N TRP A 124 -2.09 -8.41 -0.46
CA TRP A 124 -1.74 -9.33 0.61
C TRP A 124 -0.26 -9.23 0.98
N ASP A 125 0.64 -9.35 0.00
CA ASP A 125 2.09 -9.25 0.19
C ASP A 125 2.50 -7.92 0.83
N TYR A 126 1.86 -6.82 0.45
CA TYR A 126 2.21 -5.51 1.01
C TYR A 126 1.89 -5.39 2.52
N PHE A 127 0.76 -5.92 2.97
CA PHE A 127 0.33 -5.80 4.37
C PHE A 127 0.80 -6.95 5.27
N TYR A 128 1.03 -8.14 4.70
CA TYR A 128 1.22 -9.39 5.44
C TYR A 128 2.36 -10.28 4.92
N GLY A 129 3.06 -9.85 3.86
CA GLY A 129 4.27 -10.52 3.33
C GLY A 129 5.55 -10.16 4.05
#